data_AF-A0A370ECM2-F1
#
_entry.id   AF-A0A370ECM2-F1
#
_cell.length_a   1.000
_cell.length_b   1.000
_cell.length_c   1.000
_cell.angle_alpha   90.00
_cell.angle_beta   90.00
_cell.angle_gamma   90.00
#
_symmetry.space_group_name_H-M   'P 1'
#
loop_
_entity.id
_entity.type
_entity.pdbx_description
1 polymer ?
#
loop_
_entity_poly.entity_id
_entity_poly.type
_entity_poly.pdbx_seq_one_letter_code
_entity_poly.pdbx_strand_id
1 'polypeptide(L)'
;MIKERKFTIGKLEIRPLSNSDILWLSLVAISVIIHLFLKYYCPCKDFGFRFFIIWFIAFQTISSPFGIRFRSVYFSCSWIVCCMLLIDLEILYTYIPLFTFSLYHLTRFVYFEKYKREFIPYWIGKGSMWRHTSKIENASSKLEDKTFTKRLLIIGILIILLSLFSINKQIPPKELSCGICEKL
;
A
#
# COMPACT_ATOMS: atom_id res chain seq x y z
N MET A 1 32.40 1.60 -1.64
CA MET A 1 32.36 2.34 -0.36
C MET A 1 30.99 2.11 0.26
N ILE A 2 30.91 1.35 1.36
CA ILE A 2 29.63 1.05 2.03
C ILE A 2 29.20 2.33 2.75
N LYS A 3 28.17 3.01 2.23
CA LYS A 3 27.60 4.18 2.89
C LYS A 3 26.88 3.70 4.15
N GLU A 4 27.27 4.19 5.32
CA GLU A 4 26.60 3.85 6.59
C GLU A 4 25.11 4.22 6.51
N ARG A 5 24.24 3.24 6.74
CA ARG A 5 22.78 3.42 6.69
C ARG A 5 22.30 4.00 8.01
N LYS A 6 21.61 5.15 7.96
CA LYS A 6 21.00 5.78 9.14
C LYS A 6 19.58 5.26 9.32
N PHE A 7 19.25 4.83 10.53
CA PHE A 7 17.92 4.31 10.89
C PHE A 7 17.27 5.20 11.95
N THR A 8 15.94 5.28 11.92
CA THR A 8 15.11 5.93 12.95
C THR A 8 14.64 4.95 14.02
N ILE A 9 13.91 5.44 15.03
CA ILE A 9 13.33 4.66 16.15
C ILE A 9 12.44 3.50 15.63
N GLY A 10 11.76 3.68 14.49
CA GLY A 10 10.96 2.63 13.83
C GLY A 10 11.77 1.68 12.92
N LYS A 11 13.10 1.71 13.00
CA LYS A 11 14.03 1.06 12.06
C LYS A 11 13.74 1.45 10.60
N LEU A 12 13.14 2.61 10.35
CA LEU A 12 12.99 3.12 8.98
C LEU A 12 14.30 3.76 8.56
N GLU A 13 14.69 3.51 7.32
CA GLU A 13 15.91 3.99 6.71
C GLU A 13 15.75 5.44 6.26
N ILE A 14 16.68 6.31 6.67
CA ILE A 14 16.80 7.67 6.15
C ILE A 14 17.57 7.57 4.82
N ARG A 15 16.85 7.24 3.74
CA ARG A 15 17.39 7.20 2.37
C ARG A 15 16.64 8.18 1.47
N PRO A 16 17.34 8.90 0.57
CA PRO A 16 16.68 9.72 -0.43
C PRO A 16 15.75 8.87 -1.31
N LEU A 17 14.68 9.49 -1.81
CA LEU A 17 13.76 8.85 -2.74
C LEU A 17 14.48 8.57 -4.06
N SER A 18 14.38 7.34 -4.56
CA SER A 18 14.86 7.00 -5.90
C SER A 18 13.90 7.54 -6.97
N ASN A 19 14.34 7.64 -8.22
CA ASN A 19 13.46 8.04 -9.33
C ASN A 19 12.22 7.15 -9.44
N SER A 20 12.36 5.84 -9.17
CA SER A 20 11.20 4.95 -9.14
C SER A 20 10.26 5.26 -7.98
N ASP A 21 10.79 5.61 -6.80
CA ASP A 21 9.98 5.95 -5.64
C ASP A 21 9.15 7.22 -5.92
N ILE A 22 9.78 8.23 -6.55
CA ILE A 22 9.12 9.46 -6.97
C ILE A 22 8.01 9.15 -7.98
N LEU A 23 8.29 8.35 -9.01
CA LEU A 23 7.30 7.98 -10.03
C LEU A 23 6.08 7.28 -9.43
N TRP A 24 6.29 6.36 -8.49
CA TRP A 24 5.18 5.68 -7.82
C TRP A 24 4.38 6.61 -6.91
N LEU A 25 5.04 7.49 -6.16
CA LEU A 25 4.35 8.49 -5.35
C LEU A 25 3.58 9.49 -6.21
N SER A 26 4.13 9.92 -7.35
CA SER A 26 3.43 10.84 -8.26
C SER A 26 2.20 10.20 -8.88
N LEU A 27 2.25 8.91 -9.26
CA LEU A 27 1.08 8.20 -9.76
C LEU A 27 -0.03 8.13 -8.71
N VAL A 28 0.31 7.76 -7.48
CA VAL A 28 -0.65 7.74 -6.37
C VAL A 28 -1.20 9.14 -6.08
N ALA A 29 -0.34 10.17 -6.05
CA ALA A 29 -0.77 11.54 -5.81
C ALA A 29 -1.73 12.05 -6.91
N ILE A 30 -1.46 11.77 -8.19
CA ILE A 30 -2.35 12.11 -9.30
C ILE A 30 -3.70 11.40 -9.13
N SER A 31 -3.69 10.10 -8.80
CA SER A 31 -4.92 9.35 -8.51
C SER A 31 -5.74 9.96 -7.37
N VAL A 32 -5.08 10.38 -6.28
CA VAL A 32 -5.73 11.07 -5.15
C VAL A 32 -6.32 12.42 -5.60
N ILE A 33 -5.59 13.21 -6.39
CA ILE A 33 -6.08 14.50 -6.90
C ILE A 33 -7.32 14.30 -7.79
N ILE A 34 -7.29 13.31 -8.69
CA ILE A 34 -8.45 12.98 -9.53
C ILE A 34 -9.64 12.53 -8.67
N HIS A 35 -9.40 11.76 -7.61
CA HIS A 35 -10.45 11.35 -6.68
C HIS A 35 -11.07 12.57 -5.99
N LEU A 36 -10.26 13.47 -5.43
CA LEU A 36 -10.76 14.67 -4.78
C LEU A 36 -11.54 15.58 -5.75
N PHE A 37 -11.09 15.66 -7.01
CA PHE A 37 -11.80 16.36 -8.07
C PHE A 37 -13.16 15.70 -8.38
N LEU A 38 -13.19 14.38 -8.60
CA LEU A 38 -14.42 13.65 -8.90
C LEU A 38 -15.41 13.69 -7.74
N LYS A 39 -14.94 13.57 -6.50
CA LYS A 39 -15.76 13.71 -5.29
C LYS A 39 -16.52 15.03 -5.26
N TYR A 40 -15.88 16.12 -5.70
CA TYR A 40 -16.48 17.45 -5.68
C TYR A 40 -17.37 17.73 -6.90
N TYR A 41 -16.93 17.35 -8.11
CA TYR A 41 -17.61 17.75 -9.36
C TYR A 41 -18.48 16.66 -10.00
N CYS A 42 -18.22 15.38 -9.74
CA CYS A 42 -18.85 14.23 -10.41
C CYS A 42 -19.04 13.02 -9.46
N PRO A 43 -19.84 13.14 -8.39
CA PRO A 43 -19.94 12.12 -7.35
C PRO A 43 -20.39 10.74 -7.87
N CYS A 44 -21.26 10.68 -8.89
CA CYS A 44 -21.67 9.40 -9.50
C CYS A 44 -20.48 8.61 -10.10
N LYS A 45 -19.42 9.28 -10.55
CA LYS A 45 -18.20 8.65 -11.09
C LYS A 45 -17.13 8.41 -10.02
N ASP A 46 -17.24 9.08 -8.88
CA ASP A 46 -16.27 8.98 -7.79
C ASP A 46 -16.23 7.58 -7.18
N PHE A 47 -17.39 6.97 -6.93
CA PHE A 47 -17.47 5.68 -6.25
C PHE A 47 -16.60 4.60 -6.92
N GLY A 48 -16.77 4.39 -8.23
CA GLY A 48 -16.02 3.37 -8.97
C GLY A 48 -14.52 3.67 -9.03
N PHE A 49 -14.16 4.95 -9.18
CA PHE A 49 -12.77 5.39 -9.25
C PHE A 49 -12.07 5.27 -7.90
N ARG A 50 -12.71 5.73 -6.83
CA ARG A 50 -12.25 5.59 -5.44
C ARG A 50 -12.04 4.13 -5.08
N PHE A 51 -13.01 3.27 -5.39
CA PHE A 51 -12.90 1.83 -5.18
C PHE A 51 -11.66 1.24 -5.87
N PHE A 52 -11.47 1.56 -7.15
CA PHE A 52 -10.33 1.09 -7.93
C PHE A 52 -8.99 1.54 -7.33
N ILE A 53 -8.86 2.83 -6.95
CA ILE A 53 -7.63 3.36 -6.35
C ILE A 53 -7.33 2.70 -5.02
N ILE A 54 -8.32 2.60 -4.13
CA ILE A 54 -8.13 1.98 -2.82
C ILE A 54 -7.66 0.54 -2.97
N TRP A 55 -8.31 -0.22 -3.85
CA TRP A 55 -7.92 -1.60 -4.12
C TRP A 55 -6.50 -1.69 -4.70
N PHE A 56 -6.17 -0.82 -5.65
CA PHE A 56 -4.84 -0.75 -6.25
C PHE A 56 -3.77 -0.45 -5.20
N ILE A 57 -3.96 0.58 -4.37
CA ILE A 57 -3.02 0.98 -3.30
C ILE A 57 -2.88 -0.15 -2.27
N ALA A 58 -3.99 -0.76 -1.85
CA ALA A 58 -3.98 -1.88 -0.92
C ALA A 58 -3.20 -3.08 -1.47
N PHE A 59 -3.47 -3.44 -2.72
CA PHE A 59 -2.79 -4.53 -3.41
C PHE A 59 -1.29 -4.25 -3.53
N GLN A 60 -0.89 -3.05 -3.95
CA GLN A 60 0.52 -2.66 -4.02
C GLN A 60 1.19 -2.77 -2.65
N THR A 61 0.50 -2.37 -1.58
CA THR A 61 1.04 -2.38 -0.21
C THR A 61 1.31 -3.80 0.31
N ILE A 62 0.40 -4.74 0.04
CA ILE A 62 0.59 -6.16 0.42
C ILE A 62 1.45 -6.93 -0.59
N SER A 63 1.64 -6.38 -1.79
CA SER A 63 2.51 -6.98 -2.80
C SER A 63 3.97 -6.90 -2.36
N SER A 64 4.62 -8.06 -2.42
CA SER A 64 6.02 -8.25 -2.03
C SER A 64 6.97 -7.18 -2.58
N PRO A 65 6.96 -6.82 -3.89
CA PRO A 65 7.92 -5.88 -4.48
C PRO A 65 7.96 -4.49 -3.84
N PHE A 66 6.80 -3.99 -3.39
CA PHE A 66 6.66 -2.63 -2.89
C PHE A 66 7.15 -2.46 -1.46
N GLY A 67 7.21 -3.56 -0.69
CA GLY A 67 7.68 -3.60 0.70
C GLY A 67 9.01 -2.86 0.92
N ILE A 68 9.97 -3.03 0.01
CA ILE A 68 11.28 -2.37 0.11
C ILE A 68 11.17 -0.85 0.15
N ARG A 69 10.21 -0.27 -0.58
CA ARG A 69 10.03 1.18 -0.65
C ARG A 69 9.60 1.76 0.68
N PHE A 70 8.69 1.07 1.36
CA PHE A 70 8.18 1.41 2.70
C PHE A 70 9.23 1.37 3.82
N ARG A 71 10.47 0.98 3.53
CA ARG A 71 11.57 1.15 4.48
C ARG A 71 12.08 2.58 4.53
N SER A 72 11.93 3.37 3.46
CA SER A 72 12.32 4.78 3.46
C SER A 72 11.32 5.58 4.29
N VAL A 73 11.83 6.36 5.26
CA VAL A 73 11.01 7.29 6.05
C VAL A 73 10.21 8.21 5.14
N TYR A 74 10.87 8.84 4.16
CA TYR A 74 10.22 9.80 3.25
C TYR A 74 9.13 9.14 2.42
N PHE A 75 9.37 7.92 1.90
CA PHE A 75 8.37 7.21 1.11
C PHE A 75 7.14 6.87 1.97
N SER A 76 7.38 6.33 3.16
CA SER A 76 6.31 5.92 4.07
C SER A 76 5.49 7.10 4.58
N CYS A 77 6.12 8.22 4.92
CA CYS A 77 5.41 9.44 5.31
C CYS A 77 4.52 9.96 4.16
N SER A 78 5.07 10.10 2.95
CA SER A 78 4.28 10.54 1.79
C SER A 78 3.14 9.58 1.46
N TRP A 79 3.37 8.27 1.60
CA TRP A 79 2.34 7.26 1.39
C TRP A 79 1.19 7.38 2.39
N ILE A 80 1.50 7.53 3.69
CA ILE A 80 0.49 7.72 4.74
C ILE A 80 -0.36 8.96 4.45
N VAL A 81 0.26 10.08 4.02
CA VAL A 81 -0.48 11.30 3.65
C VAL A 81 -1.46 11.00 2.51
N CYS A 82 -1.02 10.32 1.45
CA CYS A 82 -1.92 9.90 0.37
C CYS A 82 -3.04 8.98 0.86
N CYS A 83 -2.76 8.04 1.76
CA CYS A 83 -3.79 7.18 2.35
C CYS A 83 -4.81 7.98 3.16
N MET A 84 -4.36 8.96 3.96
CA MET A 84 -5.25 9.81 4.76
C MET A 84 -6.19 10.65 3.89
N LEU A 85 -5.72 11.15 2.74
CA LEU A 85 -6.54 11.91 1.80
C LEU A 85 -7.62 11.09 1.09
N LEU A 86 -7.54 9.75 1.11
CA LEU A 86 -8.54 8.85 0.54
C LEU A 86 -9.62 8.42 1.53
N ILE A 87 -9.45 8.73 2.82
CA ILE A 87 -10.36 8.29 3.88
C ILE A 87 -11.66 9.07 3.80
N ASP A 88 -12.75 8.32 3.88
CA ASP A 88 -14.09 8.84 4.09
C ASP A 88 -14.64 8.22 5.38
N LEU A 89 -14.96 9.05 6.36
CA LEU A 89 -15.22 8.61 7.73
C LEU A 89 -16.45 7.70 7.82
N GLU A 90 -17.40 7.84 6.90
CA GLU A 90 -18.63 7.07 6.85
C GLU A 90 -18.44 5.68 6.21
N ILE A 91 -17.34 5.50 5.47
CA ILE A 91 -17.17 4.38 4.55
C ILE A 91 -15.95 3.55 4.96
N LEU A 92 -16.19 2.34 5.46
CA LEU A 92 -15.16 1.51 6.09
C LEU A 92 -14.06 1.07 5.12
N TYR A 93 -14.40 0.81 3.85
CA TYR A 93 -13.41 0.34 2.87
C TYR A 93 -12.35 1.39 2.54
N THR A 94 -12.60 2.67 2.83
CA THR A 94 -11.60 3.73 2.62
C THR A 94 -10.38 3.62 3.54
N TYR A 95 -10.50 2.85 4.63
CA TYR A 95 -9.41 2.60 5.58
C TYR A 95 -8.46 1.45 5.16
N ILE A 96 -8.79 0.67 4.12
CA ILE A 96 -7.95 -0.46 3.67
C ILE A 96 -6.50 -0.05 3.41
N PRO A 97 -6.19 1.10 2.75
CA PRO A 97 -4.81 1.50 2.52
C PRO A 97 -4.01 1.65 3.81
N LEU A 98 -4.61 2.23 4.86
CA LEU A 98 -3.97 2.35 6.17
C LEU A 98 -3.83 0.99 6.87
N PHE A 99 -4.84 0.12 6.80
CA PHE A 99 -4.76 -1.20 7.42
C PHE A 99 -3.71 -2.09 6.77
N THR A 100 -3.63 -2.09 5.43
CA THR A 100 -2.62 -2.85 4.70
C THR A 100 -1.21 -2.30 4.92
N PHE A 101 -1.06 -0.98 4.99
CA PHE A 101 0.20 -0.33 5.36
C PHE A 101 0.64 -0.70 6.78
N SER A 102 -0.27 -0.63 7.75
CA SER A 102 -0.02 -1.02 9.14
C SER A 102 0.33 -2.50 9.24
N LEU A 103 -0.40 -3.37 8.54
CA LEU A 103 -0.12 -4.80 8.48
C LEU A 103 1.28 -5.09 7.95
N TYR A 104 1.71 -4.39 6.90
CA TYR A 104 3.07 -4.51 6.35
C TYR A 104 4.12 -4.17 7.41
N HIS A 105 3.97 -3.02 8.10
CA HIS A 105 4.92 -2.58 9.11
C HIS A 105 4.94 -3.48 10.35
N LEU A 106 3.77 -3.95 10.81
CA LEU A 106 3.68 -4.94 11.89
C LEU A 106 4.38 -6.24 11.50
N THR A 107 4.13 -6.74 10.30
CA THR A 107 4.79 -7.96 9.78
C THR A 107 6.31 -7.78 9.75
N ARG A 108 6.79 -6.64 9.26
CA ARG A 108 8.22 -6.30 9.24
C ARG A 108 8.82 -6.24 10.64
N PHE A 109 8.13 -5.60 11.58
CA PHE A 109 8.59 -5.48 12.97
C PHE A 109 8.71 -6.85 13.64
N VAL A 110 7.65 -7.67 13.57
CA VAL A 110 7.64 -9.04 14.12
C VAL A 110 8.75 -9.88 13.48
N TYR A 111 8.95 -9.73 12.18
CA TYR A 111 10.01 -10.43 11.47
C TYR A 111 11.40 -10.05 11.96
N PHE A 112 11.65 -8.75 12.09
CA PHE A 112 12.93 -8.23 12.57
C PHE A 112 13.19 -8.72 13.99
N GLU A 113 12.20 -8.66 14.89
CA GLU A 113 12.41 -9.11 16.27
C GLU A 113 12.74 -10.59 16.37
N LYS A 114 12.13 -11.42 15.52
CA LYS A 114 12.36 -12.87 15.50
C LYS A 114 13.68 -13.28 14.85
N TYR A 115 14.05 -12.65 13.73
CA TYR A 115 15.18 -13.09 12.90
C TYR A 115 16.38 -12.14 12.92
N LYS A 116 16.28 -11.02 13.64
CA LYS A 116 17.31 -9.96 13.77
C LYS A 116 17.88 -9.51 12.42
N ARG A 117 17.03 -9.54 11.38
CA ARG A 117 17.34 -9.13 10.01
C ARG A 117 16.12 -8.49 9.36
N GLU A 118 16.35 -7.72 8.31
CA GLU A 118 15.29 -7.09 7.54
C GLU A 118 14.45 -8.11 6.77
N PHE A 119 13.13 -7.86 6.73
CA PHE A 119 12.18 -8.66 5.97
C PHE A 119 12.37 -8.42 4.48
N ILE A 120 12.89 -9.40 3.73
CA ILE A 120 13.11 -9.27 2.29
C ILE A 120 11.95 -9.99 1.59
N PRO A 121 11.07 -9.25 0.89
CA PRO A 121 9.94 -9.87 0.22
C PRO A 121 10.39 -10.92 -0.80
N TYR A 122 9.78 -12.11 -0.74
CA TYR A 122 10.29 -13.31 -1.42
C TYR A 122 10.43 -13.15 -2.95
N TRP A 123 9.52 -12.41 -3.60
CA TRP A 123 9.58 -12.18 -5.06
C TRP A 123 10.75 -11.29 -5.48
N ILE A 124 11.28 -10.47 -4.57
CA ILE A 124 12.44 -9.62 -4.86
C ILE A 124 13.75 -10.40 -4.69
N GLY A 125 13.78 -11.34 -3.73
CA GLY A 125 14.95 -12.20 -3.48
C GLY A 125 15.05 -13.43 -4.38
N LYS A 126 13.99 -13.76 -5.12
CA LYS A 126 13.97 -14.80 -6.17
C LYS A 126 13.13 -14.32 -7.34
N GLY A 127 13.78 -13.76 -8.36
CA GLY A 127 13.20 -13.69 -9.70
C GLY A 127 12.92 -15.10 -10.26
N SER A 128 12.43 -15.19 -11.50
CA SER A 128 12.17 -16.46 -12.20
C SER A 128 13.36 -17.42 -12.19
N MET A 129 14.57 -16.90 -11.98
CA MET A 129 15.78 -17.65 -11.66
C MET A 129 16.25 -17.32 -10.23
N TRP A 130 16.50 -18.36 -9.44
CA TRP A 130 16.68 -18.40 -7.99
C TRP A 130 17.96 -17.70 -7.45
N ARG A 131 18.45 -16.64 -8.10
CA ARG A 131 19.72 -15.94 -7.81
C ARG A 131 19.60 -14.42 -7.89
N HIS A 132 18.62 -13.81 -7.21
CA HIS A 132 18.65 -12.35 -7.00
C HIS A 132 18.94 -12.03 -5.53
N THR A 133 20.16 -11.60 -5.26
CA THR A 133 20.47 -10.86 -4.03
C THR A 133 19.75 -9.51 -4.11
N SER A 134 19.07 -9.12 -3.03
CA SER A 134 18.56 -7.75 -2.93
C SER A 134 19.75 -6.80 -3.06
N LYS A 135 19.77 -5.92 -4.08
CA LYS A 135 20.84 -4.91 -4.25
C LYS A 135 20.97 -4.00 -3.02
N ILE A 136 19.93 -3.92 -2.20
CA ILE A 136 19.87 -3.08 -1.00
C ILE A 136 20.43 -3.83 0.22
N GLU A 137 20.18 -5.14 0.34
CA GLU A 137 20.63 -5.93 1.49
C GLU A 137 21.84 -6.82 1.23
N ASN A 138 22.27 -6.96 -0.02
CA ASN A 138 23.26 -7.95 -0.47
C ASN A 138 22.97 -9.38 0.02
N ALA A 139 21.70 -9.69 0.27
CA ALA A 139 21.24 -10.97 0.81
C ALA A 139 20.12 -11.54 -0.06
N SER A 140 20.08 -12.86 -0.15
CA SER A 140 18.99 -13.60 -0.81
C SER A 140 17.83 -13.82 0.17
N SER A 141 16.62 -13.97 -0.38
CA SER A 141 15.45 -14.36 0.43
C SER A 141 15.60 -15.81 0.90
N LYS A 142 15.36 -16.05 2.19
CA LYS A 142 15.32 -17.39 2.80
C LYS A 142 13.89 -17.95 2.85
N LEU A 143 13.73 -19.17 3.35
CA LEU A 143 12.42 -19.82 3.49
C LEU A 143 11.48 -19.08 4.44
N GLU A 144 12.02 -18.41 5.47
CA GLU A 144 11.22 -17.65 6.43
C GLU A 144 10.59 -16.42 5.75
N ASP A 145 11.30 -15.77 4.83
CA ASP A 145 10.78 -14.66 4.04
C ASP A 145 9.57 -15.10 3.20
N LYS A 146 9.60 -16.32 2.64
CA LYS A 146 8.47 -16.91 1.90
C LYS A 146 7.23 -17.06 2.79
N THR A 147 7.43 -17.61 3.99
CA THR A 147 6.34 -17.87 4.93
C THR A 147 5.70 -16.56 5.39
N PHE A 148 6.51 -15.54 5.74
CA PHE A 148 6.00 -14.23 6.13
C PHE A 148 5.33 -13.49 4.96
N THR A 149 5.89 -13.57 3.74
CA THR A 149 5.25 -13.01 2.54
C THR A 149 3.89 -13.67 2.28
N LYS A 150 3.77 -15.00 2.42
CA LYS A 150 2.51 -15.72 2.25
C LYS A 150 1.48 -15.31 3.31
N ARG A 151 1.91 -15.19 4.58
CA ARG A 151 1.03 -14.72 5.68
C ARG A 151 0.55 -13.30 5.45
N LEU A 152 1.45 -12.39 5.07
CA LEU A 152 1.11 -11.01 4.73
C LEU A 152 0.05 -10.95 3.63
N LEU A 153 0.24 -11.73 2.56
CA LEU A 153 -0.69 -11.77 1.44
C LEU A 153 -2.05 -12.37 1.82
N ILE A 154 -2.08 -13.46 2.60
CA ILE A 154 -3.34 -14.07 3.08
C ILE A 154 -4.10 -13.09 3.97
N ILE A 155 -3.45 -12.50 4.97
CA ILE A 155 -4.09 -11.56 5.90
C ILE A 155 -4.53 -10.30 5.15
N GLY A 156 -3.70 -9.80 4.22
CA GLY A 156 -4.03 -8.67 3.36
C GLY A 156 -5.28 -8.91 2.51
N ILE A 157 -5.37 -10.07 1.86
CA ILE A 157 -6.57 -10.46 1.10
C ILE A 157 -7.79 -10.57 2.02
N LEU A 158 -7.66 -11.13 3.23
CA LEU A 158 -8.78 -11.20 4.18
C LEU A 158 -9.27 -9.80 4.58
N ILE A 159 -8.39 -8.84 4.82
CA ILE A 159 -8.76 -7.44 5.10
C ILE A 159 -9.56 -6.86 3.92
N ILE A 160 -9.07 -7.07 2.69
CA ILE A 160 -9.75 -6.61 1.48
C ILE A 160 -11.12 -7.28 1.37
N LEU A 161 -11.24 -8.60 1.51
CA LEU A 161 -12.53 -9.30 1.40
C LEU A 161 -13.55 -8.86 2.47
N LEU A 162 -13.12 -8.70 3.72
CA LEU A 162 -13.98 -8.22 4.81
C LEU A 162 -14.50 -6.79 4.56
N SER A 163 -13.64 -5.93 4.00
CA SER A 163 -14.03 -4.58 3.63
C SER A 163 -15.02 -4.57 2.46
N LEU A 164 -14.85 -5.43 1.45
CA LEU A 164 -15.79 -5.58 0.34
C LEU A 164 -17.17 -6.06 0.82
N PHE A 165 -17.21 -6.98 1.77
CA PHE A 165 -18.47 -7.43 2.37
C PHE A 165 -19.23 -6.30 3.07
N SER A 166 -18.50 -5.32 3.62
CA SER A 166 -19.08 -4.15 4.29
C SER A 166 -19.70 -3.15 3.31
N ILE A 167 -19.17 -3.08 2.07
CA ILE A 167 -19.68 -2.20 1.00
C ILE A 167 -21.13 -2.54 0.65
N ASN A 168 -21.46 -3.84 0.54
CA ASN A 168 -22.82 -4.29 0.19
C ASN A 168 -23.89 -3.82 1.20
N LYS A 169 -23.50 -3.43 2.42
CA LYS A 169 -24.41 -2.89 3.44
C LYS A 169 -24.46 -1.37 3.47
N GLN A 170 -23.51 -0.70 2.82
CA GLN A 170 -23.30 0.75 2.91
C GLN A 170 -23.67 1.52 1.64
N ILE A 171 -23.98 0.87 0.51
CA ILE A 171 -24.47 1.57 -0.69
C ILE A 171 -25.92 2.00 -0.44
N PRO A 172 -26.23 3.30 -0.20
CA PRO A 172 -27.61 3.73 -0.15
C PRO A 172 -28.20 3.67 -1.57
N PRO A 173 -29.49 3.30 -1.74
CA PRO A 173 -30.14 3.30 -3.05
C PRO A 173 -30.21 4.68 -3.72
N LYS A 174 -29.87 5.76 -3.00
CA LYS A 174 -29.88 7.14 -3.50
C LYS A 174 -28.71 7.51 -4.44
N GLU A 175 -27.61 6.76 -4.45
CA GLU A 175 -26.54 6.99 -5.43
C GLU A 175 -26.83 6.31 -6.79
N LEU A 176 -27.78 5.35 -6.84
CA LEU A 176 -28.26 4.78 -8.09
C LEU A 176 -29.30 5.66 -8.81
N SER A 177 -29.90 6.64 -8.10
CA SER A 177 -30.71 7.68 -8.73
C SER A 177 -29.82 8.83 -9.21
N CYS A 178 -28.87 8.55 -10.10
CA CYS A 178 -28.28 9.58 -10.95
C CYS A 178 -29.31 9.94 -12.05
N GLY A 179 -30.53 10.31 -11.62
CA GLY A 179 -31.45 11.11 -12.42
C GLY A 179 -30.99 12.55 -12.25
N ILE A 180 -30.88 13.28 -13.35
CA ILE A 180 -30.34 14.65 -13.42
C ILE A 180 -28.80 14.70 -13.51
N CYS A 181 -28.24 13.95 -14.46
CA CYS A 181 -27.24 14.53 -15.37
C CYS A 181 -27.95 15.05 -16.65
N GLU A 182 -29.17 15.56 -16.50
CA GLU A 182 -29.86 16.37 -17.50
C GLU A 182 -29.67 17.82 -17.08
N LYS A 183 -29.09 18.63 -17.97
CA LYS A 183 -28.76 20.07 -17.83
C LYS A 183 -27.37 20.36 -17.26
N LEU A 184 -26.36 20.05 -18.07
CA LEU A 184 -25.25 20.96 -18.39
C LEU A 184 -24.72 20.62 -19.78
#